data_AF-A0A962N2Q5-F1
#
_entry.id   AF-A0A962N2Q5-F1
#
_cell.length_a   1.000
_cell.length_b   1.000
_cell.length_c   1.000
_cell.angle_alpha   90.00
_cell.angle_beta   90.00
_cell.angle_gamma   90.00
#
_symmetry.space_group_name_H-M   'P 1'
#
loop_
_entity.id
_entity.type
_entity.pdbx_description
1 polymer ?
#
loop_
_entity_poly.entity_id
_entity_poly.type
_entity_poly.pdbx_seq_one_letter_code
_entity_poly.pdbx_strand_id
1 'polypeptide(L)'
;IESVARNRTLLLRNFYQHRLTALEEGRRSRERTIIIPTQLDQGTADKLAMQLAGQGIEIGRAAAGFSACGRSFAAGSYVIDSAQPAERLIRVLLDQRVPLAKDFVVEQERRRARNRPDEIYDLTAWSIPLLFNTDIVRCAGAARAELVAVNANSPPAGRLENPDARLAFLVPWGDTAAARLLIAAQRAGIRVASADQSFVHQSRRYPAGTLVIALAGNDAGLGSTLAALAATTGAQVIGIDDGWITDGPSLGSAKVVNMPAPRIAIAWDDPTEPTATGALRYVLEQQFGQPVTAIRVAMLGKADLSRFDVLLLPEGRYEDRWGEEEGENLAGWVSRGGVLIGLGRALHYLADPATKLFSAKREDAAQPPEAGAKESPDASNSGSDNEDSAEDKKTVPGTILVDAAAAQAAIQPAQREPDAVAGVIVAATVDQEHWLSAGVAPRVYALLQGRDIYSPVKLNEGVNIARFAAADELLASGYLWQENRQQLAFKPLVMIEPRGRGLLIGFTTDPVVRGFADGLDLLLMNSIYRGAAHASPVR
;
A
#
# COMPACT_ATOMS: atom_id res chain seq x y z
N ILE A 1 -25.32 13.70 -28.51
CA ILE A 1 -25.03 13.06 -29.82
C ILE A 1 -25.28 14.02 -30.99
N GLU A 2 -26.42 14.74 -31.04
CA GLU A 2 -26.72 15.68 -32.12
C GLU A 2 -25.68 16.81 -32.32
N SER A 3 -25.21 17.45 -31.24
CA SER A 3 -24.14 18.46 -31.32
C SER A 3 -22.84 17.91 -31.90
N VAL A 4 -22.51 16.65 -31.61
CA VAL A 4 -21.33 15.96 -32.17
C VAL A 4 -21.54 15.68 -33.66
N ALA A 5 -22.73 15.22 -34.05
CA ALA A 5 -23.06 14.95 -35.46
C ALA A 5 -23.01 16.23 -36.32
N ARG A 6 -23.54 17.34 -35.80
CA ARG A 6 -23.51 18.65 -36.47
C ARG A 6 -22.08 19.23 -36.58
N ASN A 7 -21.22 18.99 -35.58
CA ASN A 7 -19.86 19.51 -35.51
C ASN A 7 -18.77 18.48 -35.86
N ARG A 8 -19.10 17.38 -36.53
CA ARG A 8 -18.21 16.22 -36.73
C ARG A 8 -16.84 16.60 -37.31
N THR A 9 -16.80 17.48 -38.30
CA THR A 9 -15.55 17.88 -38.97
C THR A 9 -14.64 18.65 -38.02
N LEU A 10 -15.21 19.56 -37.21
CA LEU A 10 -14.47 20.30 -36.20
C LEU A 10 -13.90 19.38 -35.13
N LEU A 11 -14.73 18.47 -34.58
CA LEU A 11 -14.30 17.55 -33.53
C LEU A 11 -13.21 16.58 -34.02
N LEU A 12 -13.35 16.03 -35.23
CA LEU A 12 -12.33 15.18 -35.83
C LEU A 12 -11.03 15.93 -36.10
N ARG A 13 -11.12 17.18 -36.59
CA ARG A 13 -9.95 18.03 -36.81
C ARG A 13 -9.24 18.36 -35.50
N ASN A 14 -9.99 18.72 -34.45
CA ASN A 14 -9.44 19.02 -33.13
C ASN A 14 -8.78 17.77 -32.53
N PHE A 15 -9.41 16.60 -32.64
CA PHE A 15 -8.81 15.34 -32.21
C PHE A 15 -7.49 15.05 -32.93
N TYR A 16 -7.47 15.17 -34.26
CA TYR A 16 -6.26 14.99 -35.06
C TYR A 16 -5.15 16.00 -34.69
N GLN A 17 -5.48 17.28 -34.60
CA GLN A 17 -4.52 18.34 -34.24
C GLN A 17 -3.99 18.18 -32.82
N HIS A 18 -4.84 17.77 -31.87
CA HIS A 18 -4.42 17.46 -30.51
C HIS A 18 -3.38 16.35 -30.49
N ARG A 19 -3.58 15.27 -31.25
CA ARG A 19 -2.67 14.13 -31.36
C ARG A 19 -1.37 14.49 -32.11
N LEU A 20 -1.46 15.26 -33.19
CA LEU A 20 -0.29 15.71 -33.97
C LEU A 20 0.63 16.61 -33.13
N THR A 21 0.05 17.58 -32.42
CA THR A 21 0.81 18.48 -31.54
C THR A 21 1.42 17.76 -30.35
N ALA A 22 0.72 16.77 -29.76
CA ALA A 22 1.29 15.93 -28.69
C ALA A 22 2.51 15.12 -29.17
N LEU A 23 2.46 14.57 -30.39
CA LEU A 23 3.61 13.89 -31.02
C LEU A 23 4.81 14.84 -31.18
N GLU A 24 4.58 16.07 -31.61
CA GLU A 24 5.66 17.08 -31.75
C GLU A 24 6.24 17.50 -30.40
N GLU A 25 5.41 17.65 -29.36
CA GLU A 25 5.84 17.90 -27.98
C GLU A 25 6.74 16.76 -27.50
N GLY A 26 6.33 15.51 -27.67
CA GLY A 26 7.11 14.34 -27.28
C GLY A 26 8.46 14.22 -27.99
N ARG A 27 8.52 14.55 -29.29
CA ARG A 27 9.78 14.59 -30.06
C ARG A 27 10.78 15.62 -29.51
N ARG A 28 10.28 16.71 -28.92
CA ARG A 28 11.08 17.81 -28.36
C ARG A 28 11.28 17.68 -26.84
N SER A 29 10.63 16.71 -26.21
CA SER A 29 10.65 16.49 -24.77
C SER A 29 12.06 16.21 -24.26
N ARG A 30 12.42 16.80 -23.12
CA ARG A 30 13.65 16.46 -22.39
C ARG A 30 13.54 15.14 -21.62
N GLU A 31 12.36 14.53 -21.65
CA GLU A 31 12.04 13.25 -21.03
C GLU A 31 11.46 12.32 -22.10
N ARG A 32 12.01 12.38 -23.32
CA ARG A 32 11.50 11.66 -24.48
C ARG A 32 11.39 10.15 -24.26
N THR A 33 12.38 9.51 -23.66
CA THR A 33 12.30 8.09 -23.35
C THR A 33 12.00 7.91 -21.87
N ILE A 34 11.01 7.09 -21.57
CA ILE A 34 10.68 6.65 -20.21
C ILE A 34 10.93 5.13 -20.15
N ILE A 35 11.69 4.69 -19.17
CA ILE A 35 12.10 3.30 -19.00
C ILE A 35 11.59 2.80 -17.66
N ILE A 36 10.84 1.69 -17.66
CA ILE A 36 10.50 0.94 -16.45
C ILE A 36 11.54 -0.20 -16.36
N PRO A 37 12.59 -0.09 -15.52
CA PRO A 37 13.59 -1.13 -15.38
C PRO A 37 12.98 -2.40 -14.78
N THR A 38 13.66 -3.52 -14.99
CA THR A 38 13.40 -4.72 -14.18
C THR A 38 13.63 -4.42 -12.71
N GLN A 39 12.73 -4.87 -11.84
CA GLN A 39 12.77 -4.56 -10.41
C GLN A 39 12.26 -5.72 -9.56
N LEU A 40 12.33 -5.57 -8.24
CA LEU A 40 11.96 -6.61 -7.29
C LEU A 40 10.51 -7.08 -7.51
N ASP A 41 9.57 -6.13 -7.58
CA ASP A 41 8.17 -6.40 -7.91
C ASP A 41 7.91 -6.31 -9.41
N GLN A 42 8.44 -7.30 -10.14
CA GLN A 42 8.32 -7.34 -11.59
C GLN A 42 6.87 -7.51 -12.05
N GLY A 43 6.03 -8.24 -11.32
CA GLY A 43 4.62 -8.43 -11.64
C GLY A 43 3.82 -7.13 -11.63
N THR A 44 4.13 -6.20 -10.72
CA THR A 44 3.52 -4.87 -10.69
C THR A 44 4.02 -3.99 -11.84
N ALA A 45 5.30 -4.06 -12.16
CA ALA A 45 5.86 -3.37 -13.34
C ALA A 45 5.26 -3.88 -14.66
N ASP A 46 5.05 -5.20 -14.77
CA ASP A 46 4.39 -5.84 -15.91
C ASP A 46 2.93 -5.38 -16.03
N LYS A 47 2.21 -5.34 -14.90
CA LYS A 47 0.84 -4.82 -14.84
C LYS A 47 0.76 -3.36 -15.28
N LEU A 48 1.66 -2.49 -14.81
CA LEU A 48 1.76 -1.10 -15.24
C LEU A 48 1.94 -1.00 -16.75
N ALA A 49 2.91 -1.73 -17.31
CA ALA A 49 3.17 -1.72 -18.74
C ALA A 49 1.95 -2.17 -19.56
N MET A 50 1.25 -3.21 -19.11
CA MET A 50 0.03 -3.70 -19.74
C MET A 50 -1.12 -2.69 -19.66
N GLN A 51 -1.31 -2.02 -18.52
CA GLN A 51 -2.34 -0.99 -18.37
C GLN A 51 -2.06 0.21 -19.28
N LEU A 52 -0.81 0.67 -19.38
CA LEU A 52 -0.43 1.73 -20.31
C LEU A 52 -0.71 1.32 -21.76
N ALA A 53 -0.32 0.10 -22.15
CA ALA A 53 -0.64 -0.45 -23.47
C ALA A 53 -2.16 -0.50 -23.72
N GLY A 54 -2.95 -0.87 -22.71
CA GLY A 54 -4.42 -0.89 -22.77
C GLY A 54 -5.06 0.49 -22.97
N GLN A 55 -4.37 1.56 -22.54
CA GLN A 55 -4.76 2.95 -22.80
C GLN A 55 -4.33 3.45 -24.20
N GLY A 56 -3.72 2.59 -25.02
CA GLY A 56 -3.23 2.92 -26.35
C GLY A 56 -1.90 3.67 -26.34
N ILE A 57 -1.11 3.53 -25.28
CA ILE A 57 0.29 4.01 -25.23
C ILE A 57 1.17 2.95 -25.89
N GLU A 58 1.98 3.36 -26.87
CA GLU A 58 2.98 2.52 -27.49
C GLU A 58 4.14 2.29 -26.50
N ILE A 59 4.27 1.05 -26.06
CA ILE A 59 5.27 0.60 -25.10
C ILE A 59 5.85 -0.74 -25.55
N GLY A 60 7.18 -0.87 -25.46
CA GLY A 60 7.92 -2.05 -25.86
C GLY A 60 8.68 -2.68 -24.70
N ARG A 61 8.73 -4.01 -24.65
CA ARG A 61 9.54 -4.79 -23.72
C ARG A 61 10.88 -5.16 -24.37
N ALA A 62 11.99 -4.89 -23.70
CA ALA A 62 13.32 -5.16 -24.23
C ALA A 62 13.59 -6.68 -24.29
N ALA A 63 13.93 -7.19 -25.48
CA ALA A 63 14.26 -8.60 -25.69
C ALA A 63 15.65 -8.97 -25.13
N ALA A 64 16.57 -8.00 -25.08
CA ALA A 64 17.92 -8.13 -24.57
C ALA A 64 18.29 -6.92 -23.70
N GLY A 65 19.41 -7.02 -22.98
CA GLY A 65 19.96 -5.87 -22.25
C GLY A 65 20.36 -4.74 -23.20
N PHE A 66 20.19 -3.49 -22.78
CA PHE A 66 20.51 -2.30 -23.56
C PHE A 66 21.04 -1.17 -22.68
N SER A 67 21.61 -0.14 -23.29
CA SER A 67 22.08 1.05 -22.57
C SER A 67 21.33 2.30 -23.03
N ALA A 68 20.92 3.11 -22.06
CA ALA A 68 20.32 4.42 -22.28
C ALA A 68 20.69 5.36 -21.12
N CYS A 69 20.90 6.64 -21.39
CA CYS A 69 21.17 7.65 -20.36
C CYS A 69 22.34 7.33 -19.42
N GLY A 70 23.41 6.72 -19.96
CA GLY A 70 24.57 6.33 -19.17
C GLY A 70 24.31 5.18 -18.19
N ARG A 71 23.17 4.49 -18.31
CA ARG A 71 22.78 3.34 -17.49
C ARG A 71 22.54 2.11 -18.37
N SER A 72 22.79 0.94 -17.81
CA SER A 72 22.45 -0.35 -18.44
C SER A 72 21.16 -0.89 -17.85
N PHE A 73 20.32 -1.45 -18.71
CA PHE A 73 19.03 -2.03 -18.39
C PHE A 73 18.99 -3.47 -18.84
N ALA A 74 18.39 -4.34 -18.04
CA ALA A 74 18.28 -5.76 -18.34
C ALA A 74 17.16 -6.05 -19.36
N ALA A 75 17.24 -7.22 -20.00
CA ALA A 75 16.12 -7.78 -20.76
C ALA A 75 14.87 -7.84 -19.87
N GLY A 76 13.71 -7.57 -20.44
CA GLY A 76 12.44 -7.46 -19.72
C GLY A 76 12.09 -6.06 -19.23
N SER A 77 13.02 -5.09 -19.27
CA SER A 77 12.69 -3.68 -19.00
C SER A 77 11.74 -3.14 -20.08
N TYR A 78 10.84 -2.23 -19.71
CA TYR A 78 9.92 -1.58 -20.66
C TYR A 78 10.42 -0.21 -21.08
N VAL A 79 10.12 0.16 -22.33
CA VAL A 79 10.53 1.41 -22.95
C VAL A 79 9.34 2.08 -23.62
N ILE A 80 9.12 3.34 -23.28
CA ILE A 80 8.11 4.23 -23.86
C ILE A 80 8.87 5.37 -24.55
N ASP A 81 8.66 5.55 -25.86
CA ASP A 81 9.09 6.77 -26.57
C ASP A 81 7.92 7.75 -26.61
N SER A 82 8.06 8.87 -25.92
CA SER A 82 7.10 9.99 -25.90
C SER A 82 6.83 10.57 -27.28
N ALA A 83 7.66 10.30 -28.30
CA ALA A 83 7.39 10.67 -29.68
C ALA A 83 6.24 9.86 -30.31
N GLN A 84 5.07 9.90 -29.68
CA GLN A 84 3.83 9.22 -30.06
C GLN A 84 2.60 10.12 -29.78
N PRO A 85 1.45 9.86 -30.41
CA PRO A 85 0.24 10.68 -30.23
C PRO A 85 -0.32 10.72 -28.81
N ALA A 86 0.10 9.82 -27.93
CA ALA A 86 -0.36 9.71 -26.55
C ALA A 86 0.47 10.53 -25.55
N GLU A 87 1.45 11.33 -25.99
CA GLU A 87 2.40 12.03 -25.09
C GLU A 87 1.73 12.73 -23.91
N ARG A 88 0.69 13.53 -24.14
CA ARG A 88 0.01 14.26 -23.04
C ARG A 88 -0.60 13.31 -22.01
N LEU A 89 -1.11 12.14 -22.44
CA LEU A 89 -1.59 11.11 -21.52
C LEU A 89 -0.43 10.44 -20.76
N ILE A 90 0.70 10.18 -21.43
CA ILE A 90 1.92 9.67 -20.80
C ILE A 90 2.37 10.63 -19.68
N ARG A 91 2.42 11.94 -19.96
CA ARG A 91 2.72 12.98 -18.95
C ARG A 91 1.75 12.91 -17.77
N VAL A 92 0.44 12.90 -18.05
CA VAL A 92 -0.59 12.85 -17.00
C VAL A 92 -0.44 11.60 -16.11
N LEU A 93 -0.18 10.43 -16.69
CA LEU A 93 -0.12 9.18 -15.93
C LEU A 93 1.22 8.97 -15.20
N LEU A 94 2.34 9.38 -15.81
CA LEU A 94 3.67 8.99 -15.35
C LEU A 94 4.45 10.11 -14.66
N ASP A 95 4.05 11.38 -14.82
CA ASP A 95 4.76 12.47 -14.15
C ASP A 95 4.67 12.33 -12.64
N GLN A 96 5.78 12.62 -11.97
CA GLN A 96 5.84 12.48 -10.52
C GLN A 96 4.96 13.51 -9.83
N ARG A 97 4.90 14.74 -10.35
CA ARG A 97 4.16 15.87 -9.76
C ARG A 97 3.49 16.71 -10.83
N VAL A 98 2.25 17.08 -10.56
CA VAL A 98 1.48 18.08 -11.32
C VAL A 98 1.17 19.22 -10.36
N PRO A 99 1.90 20.35 -10.41
CA PRO A 99 1.71 21.42 -9.43
C PRO A 99 0.36 22.12 -9.61
N LEU A 100 -0.31 22.41 -8.50
CA LEU A 100 -1.46 23.31 -8.47
C LEU A 100 -1.04 24.74 -8.84
N ALA A 101 -1.97 25.52 -9.37
CA ALA A 101 -1.74 26.93 -9.67
C ALA A 101 -1.39 27.70 -8.38
N LYS A 102 -0.41 28.60 -8.46
CA LYS A 102 0.16 29.26 -7.28
C LYS A 102 -0.86 30.14 -6.54
N ASP A 103 -1.65 30.89 -7.29
CA ASP A 103 -2.76 31.71 -6.81
C ASP A 103 -3.85 30.86 -6.15
N PHE A 104 -4.16 29.70 -6.73
CA PHE A 104 -5.07 28.74 -6.13
C PHE A 104 -4.56 28.22 -4.77
N VAL A 105 -3.28 27.84 -4.68
CA VAL A 105 -2.65 27.40 -3.42
C VAL A 105 -2.70 28.49 -2.36
N VAL A 106 -2.35 29.73 -2.71
CA VAL A 106 -2.40 30.88 -1.79
C VAL A 106 -3.82 31.09 -1.26
N GLU A 107 -4.84 30.94 -2.10
CA GLU A 107 -6.23 31.03 -1.65
C GLU A 107 -6.60 29.88 -0.71
N GLN A 108 -6.15 28.64 -0.97
CA GLN A 108 -6.43 27.51 -0.08
C GLN A 108 -5.80 27.69 1.31
N GLU A 109 -4.56 28.19 1.37
CA GLU A 109 -3.90 28.57 2.63
C GLU A 109 -4.69 29.66 3.38
N ARG A 110 -5.16 30.69 2.67
CA ARG A 110 -5.97 31.77 3.25
C ARG A 110 -7.30 31.26 3.81
N ARG A 111 -7.93 30.28 3.15
CA ARG A 111 -9.17 29.64 3.61
C ARG A 111 -8.92 28.77 4.84
N ARG A 112 -7.88 27.93 4.82
CA ARG A 112 -7.45 27.10 5.96
C ARG A 112 -7.20 27.93 7.20
N ALA A 113 -6.44 29.03 7.07
CA ALA A 113 -6.15 29.94 8.18
C ALA A 113 -7.40 30.60 8.82
N ARG A 114 -8.55 30.57 8.13
CA ARG A 114 -9.85 31.08 8.62
C ARG A 114 -10.83 29.95 8.93
N ASN A 115 -10.34 28.72 9.10
CA ASN A 115 -11.13 27.52 9.32
C ASN A 115 -12.26 27.35 8.28
N ARG A 116 -11.99 27.73 7.03
CA ARG A 116 -12.91 27.51 5.90
C ARG A 116 -12.46 26.28 5.12
N PRO A 117 -13.40 25.45 4.63
CA PRO A 117 -13.08 24.37 3.73
C PRO A 117 -12.29 24.87 2.52
N ASP A 118 -11.27 24.12 2.12
CA ASP A 118 -10.59 24.32 0.85
C ASP A 118 -11.52 24.00 -0.33
N GLU A 119 -11.08 24.36 -1.53
CA GLU A 119 -11.82 24.20 -2.78
C GLU A 119 -11.24 23.08 -3.66
N ILE A 120 -10.48 22.15 -3.06
CA ILE A 120 -9.92 21.02 -3.77
C ILE A 120 -11.03 19.97 -3.94
N TYR A 121 -11.37 19.68 -5.20
CA TYR A 121 -12.52 18.82 -5.53
C TYR A 121 -12.27 17.31 -5.35
N ASP A 122 -11.03 16.84 -5.55
CA ASP A 122 -10.63 15.42 -5.40
C ASP A 122 -9.16 15.34 -4.93
N LEU A 123 -8.31 14.56 -5.60
CA LEU A 123 -6.91 14.36 -5.22
C LEU A 123 -6.00 15.44 -5.80
N THR A 124 -4.98 15.83 -5.03
CA THR A 124 -3.92 16.72 -5.51
C THR A 124 -2.75 15.96 -6.14
N ALA A 125 -2.60 14.67 -5.84
CA ALA A 125 -1.56 13.82 -6.38
C ALA A 125 -2.11 12.81 -7.39
N TRP A 126 -1.43 12.71 -8.53
CA TRP A 126 -1.70 11.72 -9.55
C TRP A 126 -0.38 11.28 -10.20
N SER A 127 0.10 10.09 -9.84
CA SER A 127 1.31 9.51 -10.43
C SER A 127 1.24 7.98 -10.32
N ILE A 128 0.95 7.32 -11.43
CA ILE A 128 0.78 5.86 -11.46
C ILE A 128 2.07 5.12 -11.03
N PRO A 129 3.29 5.50 -11.47
CA PRO A 129 4.51 4.85 -11.00
C PRO A 129 4.67 4.87 -9.48
N LEU A 130 4.37 6.01 -8.83
CA LEU A 130 4.42 6.09 -7.36
C LEU A 130 3.34 5.21 -6.71
N LEU A 131 2.11 5.24 -7.23
CA LEU A 131 1.00 4.41 -6.72
C LEU A 131 1.24 2.91 -6.90
N PHE A 132 2.09 2.53 -7.87
CA PHE A 132 2.53 1.17 -8.15
C PHE A 132 3.84 0.82 -7.46
N ASN A 133 4.45 1.74 -6.69
CA ASN A 133 5.80 1.57 -6.13
C ASN A 133 6.84 1.11 -7.18
N THR A 134 6.67 1.60 -8.41
CA THR A 134 7.44 1.18 -9.58
C THR A 134 8.43 2.28 -9.97
N ASP A 135 9.71 1.93 -10.01
CA ASP A 135 10.75 2.84 -10.46
C ASP A 135 10.61 3.13 -11.96
N ILE A 136 10.88 4.38 -12.35
CA ILE A 136 11.01 4.79 -13.75
C ILE A 136 12.25 5.66 -13.96
N VAL A 137 12.82 5.58 -15.16
CA VAL A 137 13.97 6.39 -15.58
C VAL A 137 13.59 7.22 -16.79
N ARG A 138 13.91 8.51 -16.74
CA ARG A 138 13.59 9.47 -17.82
C ARG A 138 14.85 9.90 -18.54
N CYS A 139 14.72 10.04 -19.85
CA CYS A 139 15.82 10.15 -20.78
C CYS A 139 15.50 11.18 -21.87
N ALA A 140 16.40 12.14 -22.13
CA ALA A 140 16.21 13.10 -23.21
C ALA A 140 16.37 12.48 -24.60
N GLY A 141 17.25 11.49 -24.75
CA GLY A 141 17.49 10.80 -26.01
C GLY A 141 16.54 9.63 -26.24
N ALA A 142 16.35 9.25 -27.50
CA ALA A 142 15.68 7.99 -27.86
C ALA A 142 16.55 6.80 -27.43
N ALA A 143 15.96 5.81 -26.77
CA ALA A 143 16.65 4.54 -26.51
C ALA A 143 16.76 3.70 -27.78
N ARG A 144 17.91 3.06 -27.98
CA ARG A 144 18.12 2.04 -29.01
C ARG A 144 18.08 0.68 -28.32
N ALA A 145 16.97 -0.02 -28.46
CA ALA A 145 16.76 -1.35 -27.90
C ALA A 145 15.95 -2.19 -28.88
N GLU A 146 16.15 -3.50 -28.85
CA GLU A 146 15.26 -4.45 -29.51
C GLU A 146 14.01 -4.62 -28.65
N LEU A 147 12.88 -4.12 -29.14
CA LEU A 147 11.62 -4.04 -28.39
C LEU A 147 10.55 -4.94 -29.00
N VAL A 148 9.86 -5.69 -28.14
CA VAL A 148 8.65 -6.43 -28.47
C VAL A 148 7.46 -5.64 -27.93
N ALA A 149 6.48 -5.31 -28.78
CA ALA A 149 5.30 -4.56 -28.36
C ALA A 149 4.56 -5.26 -27.21
N VAL A 150 4.18 -4.52 -26.19
CA VAL A 150 3.42 -5.06 -25.05
C VAL A 150 1.97 -5.28 -25.47
N ASN A 151 1.44 -6.45 -25.14
CA ASN A 151 0.03 -6.77 -25.31
C ASN A 151 -0.70 -6.55 -23.97
N ALA A 152 -1.69 -5.66 -23.96
CA ALA A 152 -2.47 -5.30 -22.77
C ALA A 152 -3.19 -6.48 -22.09
N ASN A 153 -3.45 -7.57 -22.83
CA ASN A 153 -4.23 -8.71 -22.36
C ASN A 153 -3.39 -9.99 -22.17
N SER A 154 -2.08 -9.91 -22.35
CA SER A 154 -1.19 -11.08 -22.24
C SER A 154 -0.03 -10.75 -21.30
N PRO A 155 -0.13 -11.09 -20.00
CA PRO A 155 1.00 -10.90 -19.09
C PRO A 155 2.20 -11.76 -19.52
N PRO A 156 3.43 -11.32 -19.22
CA PRO A 156 4.61 -12.14 -19.44
C PRO A 156 4.49 -13.48 -18.69
N ALA A 157 4.71 -14.57 -19.41
CA ALA A 157 4.70 -15.90 -18.79
C ALA A 157 5.88 -16.06 -17.83
N GLY A 158 5.60 -16.66 -16.67
CA GLY A 158 6.63 -17.13 -15.77
C GLY A 158 7.34 -18.35 -16.34
N ARG A 159 8.38 -18.81 -15.65
CA ARG A 159 9.12 -20.01 -16.05
C ARG A 159 9.48 -20.85 -14.84
N LEU A 160 9.65 -22.14 -15.10
CA LEU A 160 10.23 -23.08 -14.17
C LEU A 160 11.60 -23.50 -14.67
N GLU A 161 12.62 -23.28 -13.84
CA GLU A 161 13.99 -23.77 -14.03
C GLU A 161 14.12 -25.13 -13.29
N ASN A 162 14.74 -26.14 -13.91
CA ASN A 162 14.90 -27.49 -13.36
C ASN A 162 13.59 -28.20 -12.95
N PRO A 163 12.75 -28.65 -13.92
CA PRO A 163 11.49 -29.36 -13.63
C PRO A 163 11.67 -30.70 -12.92
N ASP A 164 12.83 -31.33 -13.06
CA ASP A 164 13.16 -32.64 -12.49
C ASP A 164 13.89 -32.53 -11.14
N ALA A 165 13.72 -31.39 -10.45
CA ALA A 165 14.30 -31.12 -9.15
C ALA A 165 14.11 -32.27 -8.16
N ARG A 166 15.14 -32.57 -7.36
CA ARG A 166 15.14 -33.73 -6.45
C ARG A 166 14.79 -33.43 -5.00
N LEU A 167 14.72 -32.17 -4.58
CA LEU A 167 14.43 -31.79 -3.20
C LEU A 167 13.20 -30.88 -3.06
N ALA A 168 13.21 -29.74 -3.74
CA ALA A 168 12.18 -28.71 -3.58
C ALA A 168 12.16 -27.75 -4.78
N PHE A 169 11.13 -26.91 -4.83
CA PHE A 169 11.05 -25.74 -5.69
C PHE A 169 11.07 -24.47 -4.83
N LEU A 170 11.85 -23.49 -5.24
CA LEU A 170 11.95 -22.17 -4.64
C LEU A 170 11.24 -21.14 -5.53
N VAL A 171 10.45 -20.27 -4.92
CA VAL A 171 9.82 -19.13 -5.60
C VAL A 171 10.26 -17.85 -4.89
N PRO A 172 11.19 -17.07 -5.48
CA PRO A 172 11.66 -15.82 -4.90
C PRO A 172 10.48 -14.90 -4.60
N TRP A 173 10.46 -14.36 -3.38
CA TRP A 173 9.41 -13.42 -2.95
C TRP A 173 9.81 -11.98 -3.25
N GLY A 174 8.87 -11.05 -3.10
CA GLY A 174 9.06 -9.64 -3.51
C GLY A 174 8.31 -9.25 -4.78
N ASP A 175 7.62 -10.21 -5.40
CA ASP A 175 6.88 -10.05 -6.65
C ASP A 175 5.42 -10.45 -6.47
N THR A 176 4.48 -9.61 -6.91
CA THR A 176 3.04 -9.94 -6.91
C THR A 176 2.72 -11.22 -7.70
N ALA A 177 3.54 -11.59 -8.69
CA ALA A 177 3.43 -12.87 -9.38
C ALA A 177 3.68 -14.07 -8.45
N ALA A 178 4.62 -13.95 -7.49
CA ALA A 178 4.88 -14.98 -6.49
C ALA A 178 3.70 -15.13 -5.52
N ALA A 179 3.04 -14.03 -5.15
CA ALA A 179 1.81 -14.07 -4.35
C ALA A 179 0.65 -14.75 -5.10
N ARG A 180 0.44 -14.45 -6.39
CA ARG A 180 -0.52 -15.18 -7.24
C ARG A 180 -0.21 -16.68 -7.30
N LEU A 181 1.06 -17.05 -7.41
CA LEU A 181 1.48 -18.45 -7.39
C LEU A 181 1.18 -19.12 -6.05
N LEU A 182 1.47 -18.48 -4.92
CA LEU A 182 1.15 -19.02 -3.59
C LEU A 182 -0.34 -19.38 -3.48
N ILE A 183 -1.21 -18.44 -3.87
CA ILE A 183 -2.66 -18.59 -3.82
C ILE A 183 -3.10 -19.75 -4.72
N ALA A 184 -2.63 -19.78 -5.97
CA ALA A 184 -2.99 -20.82 -6.92
C ALA A 184 -2.48 -22.21 -6.50
N ALA A 185 -1.27 -22.28 -5.94
CA ALA A 185 -0.67 -23.51 -5.44
C ALA A 185 -1.46 -24.08 -4.25
N GLN A 186 -1.82 -23.24 -3.28
CA GLN A 186 -2.62 -23.67 -2.14
C GLN A 186 -4.03 -24.12 -2.55
N ARG A 187 -4.65 -23.45 -3.53
CA ARG A 187 -5.92 -23.90 -4.11
C ARG A 187 -5.81 -25.23 -4.83
N ALA A 188 -4.64 -25.56 -5.36
CA ALA A 188 -4.32 -26.87 -5.91
C ALA A 188 -3.93 -27.92 -4.85
N GLY A 189 -4.02 -27.59 -3.55
CA GLY A 189 -3.68 -28.50 -2.45
C GLY A 189 -2.17 -28.62 -2.18
N ILE A 190 -1.34 -27.79 -2.81
CA ILE A 190 0.11 -27.82 -2.64
C ILE A 190 0.48 -27.22 -1.29
N ARG A 191 1.29 -27.95 -0.53
CA ARG A 191 1.88 -27.47 0.72
C ARG A 191 3.06 -26.57 0.41
N VAL A 192 3.01 -25.37 0.97
CA VAL A 192 4.01 -24.32 0.76
C VAL A 192 4.52 -23.87 2.12
N ALA A 193 5.84 -23.75 2.25
CA ALA A 193 6.48 -23.05 3.34
C ALA A 193 7.12 -21.74 2.84
N SER A 194 7.57 -20.87 3.73
CA SER A 194 8.27 -19.63 3.38
C SER A 194 9.40 -19.37 4.35
N ALA A 195 10.56 -18.96 3.83
CA ALA A 195 11.69 -18.52 4.63
C ALA A 195 11.50 -17.06 5.06
N ASP A 196 11.46 -16.77 6.37
CA ASP A 196 11.28 -15.40 6.88
C ASP A 196 12.50 -14.51 6.67
N GLN A 197 13.67 -15.09 6.36
CA GLN A 197 14.92 -14.37 6.12
C GLN A 197 15.52 -14.76 4.77
N SER A 198 16.34 -13.87 4.20
CA SER A 198 17.07 -14.16 2.97
C SER A 198 18.10 -15.26 3.18
N PHE A 199 18.37 -16.05 2.14
CA PHE A 199 19.39 -17.10 2.17
C PHE A 199 20.11 -17.21 0.82
N VAL A 200 21.23 -17.93 0.78
CA VAL A 200 22.01 -18.19 -0.43
C VAL A 200 22.09 -19.69 -0.69
N HIS A 201 21.66 -20.11 -1.88
CA HIS A 201 21.78 -21.48 -2.38
C HIS A 201 22.40 -21.44 -3.78
N GLN A 202 23.43 -22.27 -4.03
CA GLN A 202 24.17 -22.32 -5.29
C GLN A 202 24.57 -20.93 -5.84
N SER A 203 25.12 -20.07 -4.97
CA SER A 203 25.55 -18.70 -5.28
C SER A 203 24.42 -17.73 -5.68
N ARG A 204 23.15 -18.14 -5.66
CA ARG A 204 21.99 -17.27 -5.85
C ARG A 204 21.42 -16.85 -4.49
N ARG A 205 21.25 -15.54 -4.29
CA ARG A 205 20.54 -15.00 -3.13
C ARG A 205 19.04 -15.05 -3.38
N TYR A 206 18.32 -15.59 -2.40
CA TYR A 206 16.87 -15.64 -2.34
C TYR A 206 16.40 -14.63 -1.29
N PRO A 207 15.49 -13.71 -1.63
CA PRO A 207 15.03 -12.67 -0.72
C PRO A 207 14.23 -13.28 0.44
N ALA A 208 14.13 -12.51 1.54
CA ALA A 208 13.22 -12.84 2.62
C ALA A 208 11.81 -13.03 2.06
N GLY A 209 11.16 -14.08 2.54
CA GLY A 209 9.83 -14.48 2.13
C GLY A 209 9.77 -15.54 1.03
N THR A 210 10.91 -15.93 0.44
CA THR A 210 10.98 -16.96 -0.61
C THR A 210 10.16 -18.20 -0.24
N LEU A 211 9.28 -18.62 -1.14
CA LEU A 211 8.46 -19.82 -0.94
C LEU A 211 9.31 -21.06 -1.15
N VAL A 212 9.10 -22.06 -0.31
CA VAL A 212 9.77 -23.35 -0.33
C VAL A 212 8.71 -24.43 -0.49
N ILE A 213 8.71 -25.11 -1.63
CA ILE A 213 7.74 -26.14 -1.98
C ILE A 213 8.50 -27.46 -2.08
N ALA A 214 8.58 -28.19 -0.97
CA ALA A 214 9.29 -29.47 -0.91
C ALA A 214 8.58 -30.54 -1.75
N LEU A 215 9.35 -31.45 -2.37
CA LEU A 215 8.77 -32.67 -2.94
C LEU A 215 8.11 -33.52 -1.84
N ALA A 216 8.75 -33.58 -0.67
CA ALA A 216 8.23 -34.28 0.48
C ALA A 216 6.90 -33.66 0.94
N GLY A 217 5.84 -34.47 0.94
CA GLY A 217 4.50 -34.05 1.36
C GLY A 217 3.63 -33.42 0.26
N ASN A 218 4.11 -33.43 -1.00
CA ASN A 218 3.35 -33.04 -2.19
C ASN A 218 3.32 -34.21 -3.21
N ASP A 219 2.40 -34.16 -4.17
CA ASP A 219 2.19 -35.24 -5.14
C ASP A 219 3.32 -35.34 -6.20
N ALA A 220 3.50 -36.52 -6.79
CA ALA A 220 4.55 -36.80 -7.78
C ALA A 220 4.49 -35.93 -9.05
N GLY A 221 3.34 -35.30 -9.36
CA GLY A 221 3.15 -34.39 -10.50
C GLY A 221 3.57 -32.94 -10.25
N LEU A 222 4.14 -32.62 -9.08
CA LEU A 222 4.39 -31.26 -8.60
C LEU A 222 5.09 -30.35 -9.62
N GLY A 223 6.17 -30.82 -10.27
CA GLY A 223 6.91 -30.02 -11.24
C GLY A 223 6.06 -29.57 -12.43
N SER A 224 5.22 -30.46 -12.96
CA SER A 224 4.30 -30.13 -14.07
C SER A 224 3.22 -29.13 -13.66
N THR A 225 2.65 -29.29 -12.47
CA THR A 225 1.67 -28.34 -11.91
C THR A 225 2.30 -26.97 -11.68
N LEU A 226 3.50 -26.91 -11.08
CA LEU A 226 4.20 -25.65 -10.86
C LEU A 226 4.62 -24.97 -12.16
N ALA A 227 4.99 -25.73 -13.20
CA ALA A 227 5.27 -25.16 -14.52
C ALA A 227 4.03 -24.49 -15.12
N ALA A 228 2.86 -25.13 -15.03
CA ALA A 228 1.59 -24.54 -15.47
C ALA A 228 1.22 -23.29 -14.65
N LEU A 229 1.37 -23.36 -13.32
CA LEU A 229 1.11 -22.22 -12.44
C LEU A 229 2.05 -21.05 -12.77
N ALA A 230 3.36 -21.29 -12.89
CA ALA A 230 4.34 -20.27 -13.26
C ALA A 230 3.99 -19.57 -14.58
N ALA A 231 3.61 -20.34 -15.61
CA ALA A 231 3.22 -19.80 -16.90
C ALA A 231 2.01 -18.86 -16.81
N THR A 232 1.02 -19.18 -15.95
CA THR A 232 -0.20 -18.38 -15.77
C THR A 232 -0.04 -17.18 -14.85
N THR A 233 0.81 -17.27 -13.82
CA THR A 233 0.93 -16.24 -12.78
C THR A 233 2.01 -15.21 -13.08
N GLY A 234 2.97 -15.56 -13.95
CA GLY A 234 4.18 -14.77 -14.22
C GLY A 234 5.38 -15.14 -13.34
N ALA A 235 5.19 -16.02 -12.34
CA ALA A 235 6.18 -16.28 -11.31
C ALA A 235 7.41 -17.04 -11.81
N GLN A 236 8.54 -16.81 -11.14
CA GLN A 236 9.79 -17.52 -11.37
C GLN A 236 9.91 -18.68 -10.37
N VAL A 237 10.00 -19.90 -10.87
CA VAL A 237 10.12 -21.11 -10.04
C VAL A 237 11.47 -21.77 -10.32
N ILE A 238 12.21 -22.11 -9.27
CA ILE A 238 13.55 -22.70 -9.37
C ILE A 238 13.57 -24.03 -8.65
N GLY A 239 13.77 -25.11 -9.38
CA GLY A 239 13.97 -26.44 -8.84
C GLY A 239 15.37 -26.64 -8.27
N ILE A 240 15.45 -27.12 -7.03
CA ILE A 240 16.72 -27.43 -6.34
C ILE A 240 16.84 -28.91 -6.01
N ASP A 241 18.07 -29.40 -6.09
CA ASP A 241 18.41 -30.82 -5.90
C ASP A 241 18.91 -31.14 -4.48
N ASP A 242 19.36 -30.13 -3.76
CA ASP A 242 19.94 -30.23 -2.42
C ASP A 242 19.54 -29.00 -1.59
N GLY A 243 19.71 -29.08 -0.27
CA GLY A 243 19.37 -28.03 0.68
C GLY A 243 20.59 -27.30 1.24
N TRP A 244 21.73 -27.32 0.55
CA TRP A 244 22.97 -26.75 1.06
C TRP A 244 22.95 -25.22 0.98
N ILE A 245 22.67 -24.58 2.13
CA ILE A 245 22.64 -23.13 2.27
C ILE A 245 24.02 -22.63 2.71
N THR A 246 24.58 -21.68 1.97
CA THR A 246 25.91 -21.11 2.26
C THR A 246 25.87 -19.85 3.12
N ASP A 247 24.72 -19.18 3.18
CA ASP A 247 24.46 -17.98 3.98
C ASP A 247 22.96 -17.88 4.29
N GLY A 248 22.59 -17.45 5.50
CA GLY A 248 21.20 -17.43 5.99
C GLY A 248 20.68 -18.76 6.54
N PRO A 249 19.37 -18.86 6.84
CA PRO A 249 18.78 -20.04 7.47
C PRO A 249 18.71 -21.25 6.54
N SER A 250 18.96 -22.44 7.09
CA SER A 250 18.70 -23.71 6.41
C SER A 250 17.20 -23.93 6.15
N LEU A 251 16.87 -24.65 5.08
CA LEU A 251 15.47 -24.90 4.67
C LEU A 251 14.63 -25.67 5.71
N GLY A 252 15.26 -26.38 6.64
CA GLY A 252 14.60 -27.09 7.75
C GLY A 252 14.63 -26.35 9.09
N SER A 253 15.07 -25.09 9.13
CA SER A 253 15.15 -24.32 10.37
C SER A 253 13.77 -23.76 10.79
N ALA A 254 13.66 -23.29 12.03
CA ALA A 254 12.47 -22.60 12.53
C ALA A 254 12.20 -21.24 11.83
N LYS A 255 13.10 -20.77 10.97
CA LYS A 255 12.90 -19.59 10.12
C LYS A 255 12.22 -19.92 8.80
N VAL A 256 11.87 -21.18 8.56
CA VAL A 256 11.04 -21.61 7.44
C VAL A 256 9.70 -22.05 8.00
N VAL A 257 8.69 -21.20 7.83
CA VAL A 257 7.35 -21.39 8.40
C VAL A 257 6.40 -21.99 7.37
N ASN A 258 5.52 -22.88 7.81
CA ASN A 258 4.47 -23.41 6.94
C ASN A 258 3.45 -22.30 6.62
N MET A 259 3.11 -22.11 5.35
CA MET A 259 2.15 -21.11 4.91
C MET A 259 0.75 -21.76 4.83
N PRO A 260 -0.17 -21.48 5.77
CA PRO A 260 -1.53 -21.99 5.69
C PRO A 260 -2.28 -21.34 4.52
N ALA A 261 -3.33 -22.02 4.03
CA ALA A 261 -4.32 -21.43 3.15
C ALA A 261 -5.40 -20.77 4.03
N PRO A 262 -5.35 -19.44 4.25
CA PRO A 262 -6.20 -18.80 5.23
C PRO A 262 -7.65 -18.73 4.74
N ARG A 263 -8.59 -19.00 5.64
CA ARG A 263 -10.01 -18.69 5.45
C ARG A 263 -10.22 -17.23 5.82
N ILE A 264 -10.52 -16.41 4.82
CA ILE A 264 -10.57 -14.95 4.96
C ILE A 264 -12.03 -14.48 5.02
N ALA A 265 -12.36 -13.71 6.06
CA ALA A 265 -13.57 -12.91 6.13
C ALA A 265 -13.25 -11.44 5.83
N ILE A 266 -14.18 -10.75 5.17
CA ILE A 266 -14.15 -9.30 4.97
C ILE A 266 -15.44 -8.70 5.52
N ALA A 267 -15.31 -7.63 6.33
CA ALA A 267 -16.46 -6.86 6.75
C ALA A 267 -17.12 -6.17 5.55
N TRP A 268 -18.44 -6.24 5.51
CA TRP A 268 -19.25 -5.81 4.38
C TRP A 268 -20.48 -5.05 4.88
N ASP A 269 -21.12 -4.30 3.98
CA ASP A 269 -22.32 -3.50 4.27
C ASP A 269 -22.04 -2.32 5.22
N ASP A 270 -23.08 -1.58 5.60
CA ASP A 270 -22.97 -0.46 6.55
C ASP A 270 -22.30 -0.88 7.87
N PRO A 271 -21.29 -0.14 8.38
CA PRO A 271 -20.85 1.22 8.02
C PRO A 271 -19.54 1.25 7.20
N THR A 272 -19.24 0.18 6.44
CA THR A 272 -18.06 0.16 5.58
C THR A 272 -18.19 1.16 4.43
N GLU A 273 -17.08 1.79 4.03
CA GLU A 273 -17.00 2.68 2.88
C GLU A 273 -17.11 1.85 1.58
N PRO A 274 -18.19 1.98 0.78
CA PRO A 274 -18.45 1.07 -0.33
C PRO A 274 -17.33 1.05 -1.38
N THR A 275 -16.67 2.20 -1.59
CA THR A 275 -15.58 2.32 -2.57
C THR A 275 -14.32 1.57 -2.12
N ALA A 276 -13.95 1.66 -0.84
CA ALA A 276 -12.82 0.93 -0.26
C ALA A 276 -13.11 -0.58 -0.18
N THR A 277 -14.28 -0.96 0.33
CA THR A 277 -14.68 -2.36 0.48
C THR A 277 -14.76 -3.09 -0.87
N GLY A 278 -15.33 -2.44 -1.89
CA GLY A 278 -15.40 -2.98 -3.25
C GLY A 278 -14.01 -3.11 -3.88
N ALA A 279 -13.15 -2.11 -3.70
CA ALA A 279 -11.77 -2.13 -4.18
C ALA A 279 -10.95 -3.26 -3.56
N LEU A 280 -10.98 -3.40 -2.22
CA LEU A 280 -10.28 -4.47 -1.52
C LEU A 280 -10.71 -5.85 -2.01
N ARG A 281 -12.03 -6.07 -2.13
CA ARG A 281 -12.54 -7.35 -2.64
C ARG A 281 -12.12 -7.58 -4.10
N TYR A 282 -12.13 -6.56 -4.94
CA TYR A 282 -11.67 -6.65 -6.32
C TYR A 282 -10.19 -7.02 -6.40
N VAL A 283 -9.32 -6.37 -5.61
CA VAL A 283 -7.88 -6.70 -5.56
C VAL A 283 -7.69 -8.16 -5.17
N LEU A 284 -8.31 -8.60 -4.08
CA LEU A 284 -8.16 -9.98 -3.59
C LEU A 284 -8.69 -11.00 -4.60
N GLU A 285 -9.93 -10.88 -5.05
CA GLU A 285 -10.58 -11.90 -5.89
C GLU A 285 -10.13 -11.84 -7.36
N GLN A 286 -10.04 -10.65 -7.94
CA GLN A 286 -9.80 -10.48 -9.38
C GLN A 286 -8.33 -10.34 -9.73
N GLN A 287 -7.53 -9.65 -8.91
CA GLN A 287 -6.10 -9.48 -9.20
C GLN A 287 -5.26 -10.62 -8.65
N PHE A 288 -5.59 -11.13 -7.47
CA PHE A 288 -4.82 -12.19 -6.80
C PHE A 288 -5.47 -13.58 -6.86
N GLY A 289 -6.76 -13.68 -7.21
CA GLY A 289 -7.47 -14.96 -7.27
C GLY A 289 -7.81 -15.53 -5.88
N GLN A 290 -7.78 -14.69 -4.84
CA GLN A 290 -8.05 -15.06 -3.45
C GLN A 290 -9.55 -14.89 -3.13
N PRO A 291 -10.29 -15.98 -2.85
CA PRO A 291 -11.67 -15.87 -2.41
C PRO A 291 -11.76 -15.30 -0.99
N VAL A 292 -12.79 -14.50 -0.74
CA VAL A 292 -13.14 -13.98 0.59
C VAL A 292 -14.60 -14.24 0.92
N THR A 293 -14.91 -14.36 2.21
CA THR A 293 -16.30 -14.43 2.69
C THR A 293 -16.73 -13.06 3.18
N ALA A 294 -17.63 -12.41 2.47
CA ALA A 294 -18.23 -11.16 2.91
C ALA A 294 -19.23 -11.40 4.04
N ILE A 295 -19.05 -10.70 5.17
CA ILE A 295 -19.93 -10.79 6.34
C ILE A 295 -20.42 -9.39 6.68
N ARG A 296 -21.74 -9.23 6.80
CA ARG A 296 -22.32 -7.94 7.17
C ARG A 296 -21.84 -7.51 8.55
N VAL A 297 -21.43 -6.26 8.70
CA VAL A 297 -20.94 -5.70 9.97
C VAL A 297 -21.92 -5.91 11.12
N ALA A 298 -23.23 -5.75 10.87
CA ALA A 298 -24.27 -6.01 11.86
C ALA A 298 -24.29 -7.44 12.42
N MET A 299 -23.75 -8.42 11.69
CA MET A 299 -23.62 -9.81 12.14
C MET A 299 -22.23 -10.10 12.73
N LEU A 300 -21.19 -9.45 12.19
CA LEU A 300 -19.79 -9.76 12.49
C LEU A 300 -19.47 -9.59 13.98
N GLY A 301 -20.00 -8.53 14.61
CA GLY A 301 -19.77 -8.23 16.03
C GLY A 301 -20.16 -9.35 16.99
N LYS A 302 -21.10 -10.21 16.59
CA LYS A 302 -21.63 -11.34 17.39
C LYS A 302 -21.42 -12.70 16.72
N ALA A 303 -20.74 -12.73 15.57
CA ALA A 303 -20.53 -13.96 14.82
C ALA A 303 -19.48 -14.86 15.48
N ASP A 304 -19.62 -16.18 15.29
CA ASP A 304 -18.54 -17.11 15.56
C ASP A 304 -17.47 -17.01 14.45
N LEU A 305 -16.37 -16.35 14.79
CA LEU A 305 -15.23 -16.15 13.90
C LEU A 305 -14.24 -17.32 13.90
N SER A 306 -14.47 -18.41 14.65
CA SER A 306 -13.58 -19.60 14.68
C SER A 306 -13.40 -20.27 13.31
N ARG A 307 -14.34 -20.01 12.40
CA ARG A 307 -14.31 -20.49 11.01
C ARG A 307 -13.40 -19.68 10.09
N PHE A 308 -12.80 -18.60 10.58
CA PHE A 308 -11.90 -17.74 9.83
C PHE A 308 -10.56 -17.63 10.53
N ASP A 309 -9.51 -17.51 9.72
CA ASP A 309 -8.14 -17.32 10.19
C ASP A 309 -7.75 -15.83 10.10
N VAL A 310 -8.33 -15.10 9.13
CA VAL A 310 -8.10 -13.68 8.89
C VAL A 310 -9.43 -12.93 8.77
N LEU A 311 -9.53 -11.77 9.39
CA LEU A 311 -10.63 -10.83 9.26
C LEU A 311 -10.11 -9.48 8.79
N LEU A 312 -10.63 -9.01 7.66
CA LEU A 312 -10.33 -7.71 7.07
C LEU A 312 -11.44 -6.71 7.40
N LEU A 313 -11.05 -5.59 8.02
CA LEU A 313 -11.89 -4.41 8.22
C LEU A 313 -11.44 -3.30 7.25
N PRO A 314 -12.08 -3.17 6.06
CA PRO A 314 -11.85 -2.03 5.17
C PRO A 314 -12.25 -0.72 5.84
N GLU A 315 -11.92 0.41 5.21
CA GLU A 315 -12.35 1.73 5.71
C GLU A 315 -13.85 1.76 6.00
N GLY A 316 -14.24 2.41 7.09
CA GLY A 316 -15.61 2.46 7.57
C GLY A 316 -15.69 3.09 8.95
N ARG A 317 -16.90 3.49 9.34
CA ARG A 317 -17.19 4.09 10.65
C ARG A 317 -17.76 3.07 11.62
N TYR A 318 -16.93 2.10 12.01
CA TYR A 318 -17.38 0.98 12.84
C TYR A 318 -17.90 1.44 14.21
N GLU A 319 -17.40 2.57 14.72
CA GLU A 319 -17.87 3.22 15.94
C GLU A 319 -19.34 3.66 15.90
N ASP A 320 -19.95 3.79 14.71
CA ASP A 320 -21.38 4.08 14.57
C ASP A 320 -22.26 2.85 14.86
N ARG A 321 -21.68 1.64 14.87
CA ARG A 321 -22.40 0.36 14.95
C ARG A 321 -21.92 -0.58 16.04
N TRP A 322 -20.66 -0.49 16.42
CA TRP A 322 -20.02 -1.35 17.41
C TRP A 322 -19.58 -0.55 18.62
N GLY A 323 -19.73 -1.15 19.80
CA GLY A 323 -19.25 -0.62 21.06
C GLY A 323 -18.16 -1.49 21.68
N GLU A 324 -18.04 -1.45 23.01
CA GLU A 324 -17.05 -2.23 23.76
C GLU A 324 -17.28 -3.75 23.63
N GLU A 325 -18.54 -4.22 23.61
CA GLU A 325 -18.88 -5.65 23.54
C GLU A 325 -18.32 -6.31 22.28
N GLU A 326 -18.50 -5.69 21.10
CA GLU A 326 -17.94 -6.19 19.86
C GLU A 326 -16.39 -6.15 19.87
N GLY A 327 -15.81 -5.16 20.54
CA GLY A 327 -14.36 -5.00 20.68
C GLY A 327 -13.76 -6.13 21.51
N GLU A 328 -14.42 -6.48 22.62
CA GLU A 328 -14.07 -7.62 23.46
C GLU A 328 -14.21 -8.95 22.72
N ASN A 329 -15.24 -9.13 21.90
CA ASN A 329 -15.40 -10.34 21.08
C ASN A 329 -14.26 -10.48 20.05
N LEU A 330 -13.94 -9.39 19.34
CA LEU A 330 -12.80 -9.35 18.42
C LEU A 330 -11.49 -9.64 19.15
N ALA A 331 -11.23 -8.99 20.29
CA ALA A 331 -10.03 -9.21 21.09
C ALA A 331 -9.92 -10.66 21.57
N GLY A 332 -11.05 -11.27 21.96
CA GLY A 332 -11.13 -12.68 22.35
C GLY A 332 -10.81 -13.62 21.19
N TRP A 333 -11.33 -13.36 20.00
CA TRP A 333 -11.03 -14.14 18.80
C TRP A 333 -9.55 -14.03 18.39
N VAL A 334 -8.99 -12.82 18.36
CA VAL A 334 -7.56 -12.61 18.08
C VAL A 334 -6.71 -13.34 19.13
N SER A 335 -7.06 -13.25 20.42
CA SER A 335 -6.33 -13.94 21.49
C SER A 335 -6.25 -15.46 21.29
N ARG A 336 -7.22 -16.05 20.60
CA ARG A 336 -7.26 -17.49 20.23
C ARG A 336 -6.56 -17.82 18.91
N GLY A 337 -5.92 -16.84 18.26
CA GLY A 337 -5.12 -17.02 17.04
C GLY A 337 -5.75 -16.50 15.76
N GLY A 338 -6.78 -15.65 15.85
CA GLY A 338 -7.27 -14.87 14.71
C GLY A 338 -6.30 -13.75 14.32
N VAL A 339 -6.32 -13.36 13.04
CA VAL A 339 -5.57 -12.21 12.52
C VAL A 339 -6.55 -11.12 12.10
N LEU A 340 -6.57 -10.02 12.84
CA LEU A 340 -7.43 -8.87 12.56
C LEU A 340 -6.61 -7.80 11.80
N ILE A 341 -7.07 -7.42 10.61
CA ILE A 341 -6.40 -6.42 9.77
C ILE A 341 -7.35 -5.24 9.56
N GLY A 342 -7.01 -4.07 10.10
CA GLY A 342 -7.76 -2.83 9.93
C GLY A 342 -7.10 -1.89 8.92
N LEU A 343 -7.89 -1.30 8.03
CA LEU A 343 -7.43 -0.42 6.97
C LEU A 343 -8.01 0.99 7.13
N GLY A 344 -7.14 2.00 7.07
CA GLY A 344 -7.49 3.42 7.12
C GLY A 344 -8.42 3.73 8.29
N ARG A 345 -9.61 4.28 7.99
CA ARG A 345 -10.60 4.68 9.00
C ARG A 345 -11.11 3.57 9.91
N ALA A 346 -10.94 2.29 9.56
CA ALA A 346 -11.24 1.20 10.49
C ALA A 346 -10.48 1.33 11.82
N LEU A 347 -9.30 1.97 11.79
CA LEU A 347 -8.52 2.25 12.97
C LEU A 347 -9.16 3.28 13.91
N HIS A 348 -10.21 4.01 13.52
CA HIS A 348 -10.96 4.87 14.46
C HIS A 348 -11.53 4.02 15.60
N TYR A 349 -12.18 2.92 15.25
CA TYR A 349 -12.72 1.97 16.21
C TYR A 349 -11.62 1.14 16.88
N LEU A 350 -10.67 0.59 16.09
CA LEU A 350 -9.67 -0.33 16.63
C LEU A 350 -8.67 0.35 17.59
N ALA A 351 -8.35 1.62 17.35
CA ALA A 351 -7.44 2.42 18.18
C ALA A 351 -8.18 3.21 19.28
N ASP A 352 -9.49 3.05 19.39
CA ASP A 352 -10.26 3.65 20.47
C ASP A 352 -9.87 2.96 21.81
N PRO A 353 -9.44 3.73 22.82
CA PRO A 353 -9.07 3.19 24.13
C PRO A 353 -10.15 2.31 24.78
N ALA A 354 -11.43 2.55 24.49
CA ALA A 354 -12.55 1.77 25.02
C ALA A 354 -12.54 0.32 24.48
N THR A 355 -12.09 0.10 23.24
CA THR A 355 -12.09 -1.25 22.62
C THR A 355 -10.92 -2.11 23.06
N LYS A 356 -9.82 -1.51 23.53
CA LYS A 356 -8.58 -2.20 23.96
C LYS A 356 -7.99 -3.14 22.90
N LEU A 357 -8.23 -2.84 21.61
CA LEU A 357 -7.74 -3.62 20.47
C LEU A 357 -6.33 -3.19 20.08
N PHE A 358 -6.10 -1.91 19.73
CA PHE A 358 -4.77 -1.36 19.43
C PHE A 358 -4.28 -0.40 20.52
N SER A 359 -2.96 -0.34 20.72
CA SER A 359 -2.32 0.59 21.65
C SER A 359 -2.03 1.96 21.03
N ALA A 360 -1.93 2.03 19.70
CA ALA A 360 -1.84 3.28 18.95
C ALA A 360 -3.08 4.16 19.22
N LYS A 361 -2.90 5.50 19.15
CA LYS A 361 -3.98 6.48 19.34
C LYS A 361 -4.02 7.45 18.18
N ARG A 362 -5.22 7.90 17.80
CA ARG A 362 -5.37 9.03 16.88
C ARG A 362 -4.90 10.31 17.57
N GLU A 363 -4.07 11.08 16.88
CA GLU A 363 -3.49 12.32 17.40
C GLU A 363 -4.32 13.54 16.97
N ASP A 364 -4.44 14.50 17.89
CA ASP A 364 -4.84 15.86 17.55
C ASP A 364 -3.75 16.58 16.75
N ALA A 365 -4.10 17.69 16.10
CA ALA A 365 -3.16 18.56 15.40
C ALA A 365 -2.05 19.01 16.35
N ALA A 366 -0.80 18.83 15.91
CA ALA A 366 0.35 19.33 16.65
C ALA A 366 0.29 20.86 16.77
N GLN A 367 0.46 21.37 17.99
CA GLN A 367 0.62 22.80 18.21
C GLN A 367 2.04 23.22 17.84
N PRO A 368 2.24 24.37 17.17
CA PRO A 368 3.59 24.90 16.94
C PRO A 368 4.29 25.09 18.29
N PRO A 369 5.59 24.75 18.42
CA PRO A 369 6.32 25.06 19.63
C PRO A 369 6.27 26.58 19.84
N GLU A 370 5.68 27.02 20.96
CA GLU A 370 5.67 28.44 21.31
C GLU A 370 7.10 28.96 21.41
N ALA A 371 7.41 30.04 20.69
CA ALA A 371 8.71 30.70 20.79
C ALA A 371 8.85 31.32 22.20
N GLY A 372 9.41 30.55 23.14
CA GLY A 372 9.72 31.00 24.49
C GLY A 372 9.14 30.18 25.65
N ALA A 373 8.47 29.05 25.41
CA ALA A 373 8.10 28.15 26.49
C ALA A 373 9.35 27.46 27.05
N LYS A 374 9.72 27.79 28.30
CA LYS A 374 10.74 27.06 29.06
C LYS A 374 10.31 25.60 29.15
N GLU A 375 11.21 24.69 28.79
CA GLU A 375 11.08 23.26 29.10
C GLU A 375 10.81 23.09 30.59
N SER A 376 9.61 22.60 30.93
CA SER A 376 9.37 21.94 32.21
C SER A 376 9.53 20.44 31.98
N PRO A 377 10.57 19.81 32.53
CA PRO A 377 10.73 18.37 32.45
C PRO A 377 9.81 17.74 33.50
N ASP A 378 8.62 17.31 33.09
CA ASP A 378 7.87 16.20 33.71
C ASP A 378 6.54 16.02 32.96
N ALA A 379 6.56 15.14 31.95
CA ALA A 379 5.35 14.50 31.43
C ALA A 379 5.47 12.98 31.63
N SER A 380 5.76 12.60 32.88
CA SER A 380 5.47 11.27 33.39
C SER A 380 4.46 11.39 34.52
N ASN A 381 3.27 10.85 34.26
CA ASN A 381 2.26 10.45 35.25
C ASN A 381 1.42 11.57 35.91
N SER A 382 0.17 11.71 35.45
CA SER A 382 -0.94 12.07 36.32
C SER A 382 -2.21 11.34 35.88
N GLY A 383 -2.39 10.13 36.42
CA GLY A 383 -3.73 9.72 36.81
C GLY A 383 -4.08 10.48 38.08
N SER A 384 -5.12 11.32 38.02
CA SER A 384 -5.90 11.74 39.19
C SER A 384 -7.22 12.32 38.72
N ASP A 385 -8.26 11.52 38.88
CA ASP A 385 -9.61 11.90 39.33
C ASP A 385 -9.81 13.41 39.58
N ASN A 386 -10.56 14.04 38.67
CA ASN A 386 -11.60 15.05 38.93
C ASN A 386 -12.06 15.66 37.59
N GLU A 387 -12.71 14.85 36.76
CA GLU A 387 -13.65 15.37 35.75
C GLU A 387 -15.01 15.54 36.41
N ASP A 388 -15.11 16.53 37.30
CA ASP A 388 -16.40 17.01 37.77
C ASP A 388 -16.49 18.52 37.44
N SER A 389 -17.41 18.84 36.52
CA SER A 389 -18.11 20.13 36.41
C SER A 389 -17.39 21.36 35.80
N ALA A 390 -16.99 21.30 34.53
CA ALA A 390 -16.77 22.52 33.72
C ALA A 390 -17.79 22.70 32.57
N GLU A 391 -18.43 21.64 32.08
CA GLU A 391 -19.33 21.71 30.92
C GLU A 391 -20.76 22.21 31.25
N ASP A 392 -21.14 22.29 32.53
CA ASP A 392 -22.52 22.65 32.95
C ASP A 392 -22.73 24.13 33.31
N LYS A 393 -21.72 25.00 33.19
CA LYS A 393 -21.88 26.43 33.48
C LYS A 393 -22.33 27.19 32.22
N LYS A 394 -23.55 27.77 32.28
CA LYS A 394 -24.15 28.59 31.20
C LYS A 394 -23.36 29.85 30.83
N THR A 395 -22.36 30.23 31.63
CA THR A 395 -21.50 31.39 31.41
C THR A 395 -20.06 31.05 31.76
N VAL A 396 -19.13 31.67 31.03
CA VAL A 396 -17.69 31.60 31.29
C VAL A 396 -17.18 32.96 31.80
N PRO A 397 -16.08 33.00 32.58
CA PRO A 397 -15.44 34.27 32.94
C PRO A 397 -15.07 35.09 31.70
N GLY A 398 -15.32 36.41 31.76
CA GLY A 398 -14.97 37.32 30.67
C GLY A 398 -13.47 37.54 30.55
N THR A 399 -12.97 37.63 29.31
CA THR A 399 -11.57 37.91 28.99
C THR A 399 -11.45 39.21 28.19
N ILE A 400 -10.35 39.97 28.38
CA ILE A 400 -10.05 41.17 27.59
C ILE A 400 -9.01 40.79 26.54
N LEU A 401 -9.37 40.95 25.27
CA LEU A 401 -8.49 40.69 24.13
C LEU A 401 -7.76 42.00 23.78
N VAL A 402 -6.45 42.03 23.99
CA VAL A 402 -5.63 43.24 23.91
C VAL A 402 -5.17 43.60 22.51
N ASP A 403 -5.15 42.62 21.60
CA ASP A 403 -4.78 42.78 20.20
C ASP A 403 -5.43 41.71 19.30
N ALA A 404 -5.19 41.82 18.00
CA ALA A 404 -5.71 40.87 17.02
C ALA A 404 -5.13 39.45 17.17
N ALA A 405 -3.91 39.30 17.71
CA ALA A 405 -3.30 38.00 17.93
C ALA A 405 -3.97 37.27 19.11
N ALA A 406 -4.21 37.99 20.21
CA ALA A 406 -4.97 37.50 21.36
C ALA A 406 -6.41 37.12 20.95
N ALA A 407 -7.06 37.92 20.09
CA ALA A 407 -8.36 37.59 19.56
C ALA A 407 -8.35 36.33 18.68
N GLN A 408 -7.32 36.16 17.84
CA GLN A 408 -7.17 34.98 16.99
C GLN A 408 -6.88 33.72 17.81
N ALA A 409 -6.08 33.83 18.87
CA ALA A 409 -5.79 32.74 19.80
C ALA A 409 -7.05 32.32 20.58
N ALA A 410 -7.85 33.28 21.05
CA ALA A 410 -9.07 33.03 21.82
C ALA A 410 -10.18 32.30 21.04
N ILE A 411 -10.13 32.32 19.70
CA ILE A 411 -11.06 31.58 18.84
C ILE A 411 -10.51 30.24 18.35
N GLN A 412 -9.27 29.87 18.70
CA GLN A 412 -8.75 28.55 18.38
C GLN A 412 -9.39 27.50 19.30
N PRO A 413 -9.77 26.32 18.78
CA PRO A 413 -10.29 25.24 19.60
C PRO A 413 -9.18 24.68 20.51
N ALA A 414 -9.55 24.23 21.72
CA ALA A 414 -8.61 23.65 22.68
C ALA A 414 -8.00 22.32 22.20
N GLN A 415 -8.80 21.52 21.49
CA GLN A 415 -8.37 20.33 20.75
C GLN A 415 -8.82 20.51 19.30
N ARG A 416 -7.89 20.35 18.37
CA ARG A 416 -8.16 20.47 16.94
C ARG A 416 -7.70 19.20 16.26
N GLU A 417 -8.54 18.62 15.41
CA GLU A 417 -8.08 17.55 14.51
C GLU A 417 -7.08 18.12 13.47
N PRO A 418 -6.10 17.32 12.99
CA PRO A 418 -5.21 17.71 11.90
C PRO A 418 -5.97 18.22 10.67
N ASP A 419 -5.39 19.06 9.82
CA ASP A 419 -6.09 19.51 8.61
C ASP A 419 -6.33 18.36 7.63
N ALA A 420 -7.49 18.36 6.95
CA ALA A 420 -7.79 17.34 5.96
C ALA A 420 -6.87 17.47 4.75
N VAL A 421 -6.28 16.35 4.35
CA VAL A 421 -5.41 16.26 3.17
C VAL A 421 -6.21 15.73 2.00
N ALA A 422 -6.25 16.51 0.93
CA ALA A 422 -6.92 16.16 -0.32
C ALA A 422 -6.02 15.30 -1.22
N GLY A 423 -5.81 14.05 -0.83
CA GLY A 423 -5.15 13.04 -1.67
C GLY A 423 -3.74 13.38 -2.10
N VAL A 424 -2.75 13.02 -1.28
CA VAL A 424 -1.32 13.19 -1.58
C VAL A 424 -0.62 11.85 -1.62
N ILE A 425 0.45 11.74 -2.41
CA ILE A 425 1.31 10.56 -2.36
C ILE A 425 2.49 10.87 -1.46
N VAL A 426 2.63 10.10 -0.38
CA VAL A 426 3.68 10.25 0.63
C VAL A 426 4.59 9.02 0.65
N ALA A 427 5.85 9.24 0.97
CA ALA A 427 6.84 8.19 1.11
C ALA A 427 6.89 7.64 2.54
N ALA A 428 7.15 6.35 2.64
CA ALA A 428 7.40 5.64 3.89
C ALA A 428 8.64 4.74 3.76
N THR A 429 9.34 4.54 4.87
CA THR A 429 10.43 3.58 5.02
C THR A 429 9.89 2.31 5.67
N VAL A 430 10.40 1.16 5.23
CA VAL A 430 9.94 -0.16 5.67
C VAL A 430 11.04 -0.83 6.49
N ASP A 431 10.70 -1.36 7.65
CA ASP A 431 11.59 -2.22 8.45
C ASP A 431 11.96 -3.46 7.62
N GLN A 432 13.23 -3.68 7.32
CA GLN A 432 13.67 -4.79 6.47
C GLN A 432 13.99 -6.07 7.24
N GLU A 433 13.86 -6.07 8.58
CA GLU A 433 14.26 -7.19 9.44
C GLU A 433 13.06 -8.00 9.94
N HIS A 434 11.84 -7.48 9.80
CA HIS A 434 10.62 -8.16 10.22
C HIS A 434 10.04 -9.06 9.13
N TRP A 435 9.46 -10.21 9.50
CA TRP A 435 8.88 -11.15 8.54
C TRP A 435 7.67 -10.58 7.78
N LEU A 436 6.95 -9.63 8.38
CA LEU A 436 5.76 -9.00 7.77
C LEU A 436 6.14 -8.14 6.54
N SER A 437 7.35 -7.61 6.51
CA SER A 437 7.87 -6.78 5.42
C SER A 437 8.76 -7.57 4.46
N ALA A 438 8.82 -8.89 4.60
CA ALA A 438 9.59 -9.76 3.71
C ALA A 438 9.26 -9.50 2.23
N GLY A 439 10.28 -9.20 1.44
CA GLY A 439 10.17 -8.90 0.00
C GLY A 439 9.63 -7.51 -0.33
N VAL A 440 9.25 -6.69 0.64
CA VAL A 440 8.78 -5.32 0.41
C VAL A 440 9.98 -4.39 0.29
N ALA A 441 9.97 -3.50 -0.69
CA ALA A 441 11.04 -2.54 -0.92
C ALA A 441 11.32 -1.67 0.34
N PRO A 442 12.58 -1.24 0.59
CA PRO A 442 12.94 -0.40 1.73
C PRO A 442 12.20 0.93 1.80
N ARG A 443 11.73 1.41 0.65
CA ARG A 443 10.92 2.61 0.51
C ARG A 443 9.68 2.28 -0.30
N VAL A 444 8.53 2.72 0.21
CA VAL A 444 7.23 2.59 -0.44
C VAL A 444 6.52 3.95 -0.44
N TYR A 445 5.49 4.05 -1.27
CA TYR A 445 4.62 5.21 -1.40
C TYR A 445 3.18 4.78 -1.11
N ALA A 446 2.46 5.66 -0.42
CA ALA A 446 1.06 5.48 -0.05
C ALA A 446 0.25 6.73 -0.44
N LEU A 447 -1.01 6.54 -0.82
CA LEU A 447 -1.95 7.63 -1.04
C LEU A 447 -2.61 7.96 0.29
N LEU A 448 -2.31 9.14 0.82
CA LEU A 448 -2.88 9.66 2.07
C LEU A 448 -4.06 10.59 1.76
N GLN A 449 -5.18 10.35 2.43
CA GLN A 449 -6.39 11.16 2.38
C GLN A 449 -6.96 11.36 3.79
N GLY A 450 -7.65 12.47 4.01
CA GLY A 450 -8.31 12.74 5.29
C GLY A 450 -7.39 13.36 6.33
N ARG A 451 -7.70 13.12 7.60
CA ARG A 451 -7.15 13.86 8.76
C ARG A 451 -6.37 12.98 9.73
N ASP A 452 -6.36 11.68 9.49
CA ASP A 452 -5.95 10.72 10.50
C ASP A 452 -4.43 10.65 10.60
N ILE A 453 -3.93 10.88 11.81
CA ILE A 453 -2.53 10.69 12.18
C ILE A 453 -2.55 9.85 13.46
N TYR A 454 -1.70 8.82 13.52
CA TYR A 454 -1.65 7.90 14.64
C TYR A 454 -0.31 7.96 15.36
N SER A 455 -0.34 7.80 16.68
CA SER A 455 0.87 7.61 17.48
C SER A 455 1.53 6.28 17.15
N PRO A 456 2.87 6.18 17.17
CA PRO A 456 3.56 4.90 17.02
C PRO A 456 3.18 3.92 18.14
N VAL A 457 3.12 2.63 17.82
CA VAL A 457 3.08 1.57 18.84
C VAL A 457 4.43 1.48 19.56
N LYS A 458 4.43 1.18 20.86
CA LYS A 458 5.67 1.04 21.64
C LYS A 458 6.31 -0.32 21.41
N LEU A 459 7.64 -0.40 21.57
CA LEU A 459 8.41 -1.64 21.36
C LEU A 459 7.97 -2.82 22.24
N ASN A 460 7.36 -2.57 23.40
CA ASN A 460 6.84 -3.60 24.29
C ASN A 460 5.41 -4.05 23.94
N GLU A 461 4.74 -3.34 23.03
CA GLU A 461 3.36 -3.59 22.59
C GLU A 461 3.32 -4.15 21.17
N GLY A 462 4.22 -3.72 20.30
CA GLY A 462 4.23 -4.12 18.90
C GLY A 462 5.42 -3.56 18.11
N VAL A 463 5.27 -3.59 16.78
CA VAL A 463 6.28 -3.13 15.82
C VAL A 463 5.66 -2.17 14.81
N ASN A 464 6.36 -1.07 14.51
CA ASN A 464 6.01 -0.14 13.45
C ASN A 464 6.71 -0.58 12.14
N ILE A 465 6.02 -1.40 11.34
CA ILE A 465 6.55 -2.11 10.17
C ILE A 465 6.91 -1.16 9.03
N ALA A 466 6.10 -0.13 8.83
CA ALA A 466 6.40 0.95 7.92
C ALA A 466 6.12 2.28 8.61
N ARG A 467 6.97 3.28 8.38
CA ARG A 467 6.85 4.63 8.94
C ARG A 467 6.99 5.66 7.85
N PHE A 468 6.21 6.72 7.90
CA PHE A 468 6.35 7.85 7.00
C PHE A 468 7.76 8.44 7.06
N ALA A 469 8.28 8.88 5.91
CA ALA A 469 9.62 9.44 5.79
C ALA A 469 9.78 10.75 6.59
N ALA A 470 11.01 11.24 6.70
CA ALA A 470 11.30 12.55 7.28
C ALA A 470 10.53 13.67 6.55
N ALA A 471 10.23 14.77 7.25
CA ALA A 471 9.36 15.83 6.74
C ALA A 471 9.78 16.38 5.37
N ASP A 472 11.07 16.55 5.12
CA ASP A 472 11.64 17.04 3.87
C ASP A 472 11.60 16.01 2.71
N GLU A 473 11.54 14.73 3.03
CA GLU A 473 11.42 13.62 2.08
C GLU A 473 10.00 13.06 1.95
N LEU A 474 9.07 13.49 2.80
CA LEU A 474 7.74 12.88 2.96
C LEU A 474 6.88 13.02 1.71
N LEU A 475 6.78 14.23 1.15
CA LEU A 475 5.88 14.49 0.03
C LEU A 475 6.50 13.99 -1.28
N ALA A 476 5.95 12.92 -1.84
CA ALA A 476 6.34 12.44 -3.17
C ALA A 476 5.57 13.20 -4.27
N SER A 477 4.26 13.41 -4.08
CA SER A 477 3.38 14.12 -5.03
C SER A 477 2.16 14.75 -4.36
N GLY A 478 1.61 15.79 -5.00
CA GLY A 478 0.45 16.55 -4.55
C GLY A 478 0.79 17.77 -3.70
N TYR A 479 -0.19 18.24 -2.92
CA TYR A 479 -0.05 19.38 -2.02
C TYR A 479 -0.37 18.97 -0.58
N LEU A 480 0.63 19.09 0.30
CA LEU A 480 0.52 18.73 1.71
C LEU A 480 0.81 19.94 2.58
N TRP A 481 -0.11 20.24 3.50
CA TRP A 481 0.02 21.30 4.51
C TRP A 481 1.34 21.15 5.28
N GLN A 482 1.97 22.27 5.60
CA GLN A 482 3.29 22.25 6.24
C GLN A 482 3.23 21.59 7.63
N GLU A 483 2.17 21.85 8.38
CA GLU A 483 1.91 21.30 9.71
C GLU A 483 1.70 19.79 9.64
N ASN A 484 0.85 19.32 8.72
CA ASN A 484 0.68 17.88 8.48
C ASN A 484 1.99 17.23 8.08
N ARG A 485 2.79 17.87 7.22
CA ARG A 485 4.10 17.33 6.81
C ARG A 485 5.04 17.14 8.00
N GLN A 486 5.04 18.07 8.94
CA GLN A 486 5.85 17.97 10.15
C GLN A 486 5.32 16.89 11.10
N GLN A 487 4.00 16.85 11.34
CA GLN A 487 3.41 15.91 12.29
C GLN A 487 3.43 14.46 11.78
N LEU A 488 3.18 14.23 10.49
CA LEU A 488 3.20 12.88 9.90
C LEU A 488 4.59 12.25 9.88
N ALA A 489 5.66 13.06 9.90
CA ALA A 489 7.02 12.53 9.77
C ALA A 489 7.32 11.47 10.84
N PHE A 490 7.87 10.33 10.42
CA PHE A 490 8.20 9.17 11.26
C PHE A 490 7.02 8.44 11.93
N LYS A 491 5.77 8.90 11.72
CA LYS A 491 4.56 8.22 12.22
C LYS A 491 4.31 6.92 11.45
N PRO A 492 3.58 5.96 12.04
CA PRO A 492 3.31 4.67 11.40
C PRO A 492 2.46 4.79 10.13
N LEU A 493 2.88 4.04 9.10
CA LEU A 493 2.04 3.64 7.97
C LEU A 493 1.42 2.25 8.23
N VAL A 494 2.21 1.30 8.74
CA VAL A 494 1.77 -0.06 9.08
C VAL A 494 2.28 -0.46 10.45
N MET A 495 1.41 -1.01 11.28
CA MET A 495 1.70 -1.46 12.64
C MET A 495 1.25 -2.91 12.83
N ILE A 496 1.92 -3.61 13.73
CA ILE A 496 1.52 -4.95 14.18
C ILE A 496 1.64 -5.05 15.70
N GLU A 497 0.61 -5.61 16.35
CA GLU A 497 0.60 -5.94 17.78
C GLU A 497 0.23 -7.42 17.98
N PRO A 498 1.04 -8.22 18.66
CA PRO A 498 0.64 -9.56 19.06
C PRO A 498 -0.40 -9.51 20.18
N ARG A 499 -1.40 -10.39 20.11
CA ARG A 499 -2.41 -10.55 21.17
C ARG A 499 -2.70 -12.02 21.38
N GLY A 500 -2.28 -12.55 22.53
CA GLY A 500 -2.38 -13.98 22.82
C GLY A 500 -1.66 -14.81 21.76
N ARG A 501 -2.41 -15.58 20.98
CA ARG A 501 -1.89 -16.43 19.89
C ARG A 501 -2.10 -15.83 18.49
N GLY A 502 -2.73 -14.66 18.39
CA GLY A 502 -3.06 -14.00 17.13
C GLY A 502 -2.42 -12.64 17.00
N LEU A 503 -2.86 -11.90 15.98
CA LEU A 503 -2.22 -10.67 15.53
C LEU A 503 -3.26 -9.60 15.21
N LEU A 504 -2.91 -8.37 15.56
CA LEU A 504 -3.58 -7.15 15.14
C LEU A 504 -2.65 -6.42 14.17
N ILE A 505 -3.12 -6.13 12.96
CA ILE A 505 -2.36 -5.41 11.93
C ILE A 505 -3.16 -4.19 11.48
N GLY A 506 -2.53 -3.02 11.51
CA GLY A 506 -3.18 -1.75 11.21
C GLY A 506 -2.47 -1.01 10.09
N PHE A 507 -3.19 -0.66 9.04
CA PHE A 507 -2.73 0.26 8.00
C PHE A 507 -3.38 1.62 8.26
N THR A 508 -2.58 2.68 8.42
CA THR A 508 -3.11 4.03 8.69
C THR A 508 -3.70 4.71 7.45
N THR A 509 -3.56 4.09 6.28
CA THR A 509 -4.20 4.46 5.01
C THR A 509 -4.78 3.21 4.35
N ASP A 510 -5.78 3.36 3.47
CA ASP A 510 -6.20 2.25 2.59
C ASP A 510 -5.04 1.83 1.65
N PRO A 511 -4.54 0.58 1.71
CA PRO A 511 -3.46 0.12 0.85
C PRO A 511 -3.87 -0.11 -0.61
N VAL A 512 -5.17 -0.15 -0.90
CA VAL A 512 -5.73 -0.55 -2.21
C VAL A 512 -6.67 0.50 -2.78
N VAL A 513 -6.42 1.78 -2.52
CA VAL A 513 -7.31 2.91 -2.83
C VAL A 513 -7.94 2.78 -4.22
N ARG A 514 -9.27 2.63 -4.25
CA ARG A 514 -10.11 2.52 -5.47
C ARG A 514 -9.63 1.41 -6.46
N GLY A 515 -8.78 0.48 -6.02
CA GLY A 515 -8.24 -0.63 -6.81
C GLY A 515 -7.18 -0.24 -7.84
N PHE A 516 -6.65 0.99 -7.78
CA PHE A 516 -5.58 1.47 -8.68
C PHE A 516 -4.22 1.66 -8.01
N ALA A 517 -4.16 1.60 -6.67
CA ALA A 517 -2.93 1.76 -5.91
C ALA A 517 -2.36 0.38 -5.55
N ASP A 518 -1.57 -0.20 -6.44
CA ASP A 518 -1.07 -1.58 -6.27
C ASP A 518 0.20 -1.66 -5.40
N GLY A 519 0.83 -0.51 -5.12
CA GLY A 519 2.17 -0.47 -4.55
C GLY A 519 2.27 -1.05 -3.14
N LEU A 520 1.16 -1.21 -2.41
CA LEU A 520 1.13 -1.82 -1.08
C LEU A 520 0.54 -3.24 -1.10
N ASP A 521 0.20 -3.78 -2.26
CA ASP A 521 -0.45 -5.09 -2.41
C ASP A 521 0.38 -6.20 -1.78
N LEU A 522 1.70 -6.22 -1.99
CA LEU A 522 2.56 -7.25 -1.40
C LEU A 522 2.60 -7.18 0.12
N LEU A 523 2.55 -5.97 0.70
CA LEU A 523 2.49 -5.80 2.15
C LEU A 523 1.13 -6.27 2.69
N LEU A 524 0.03 -6.00 1.99
CA LEU A 524 -1.29 -6.57 2.31
C LEU A 524 -1.29 -8.11 2.20
N MET A 525 -0.67 -8.67 1.17
CA MET A 525 -0.53 -10.13 1.01
C MET A 525 0.28 -10.73 2.15
N ASN A 526 1.36 -10.07 2.58
CA ASN A 526 2.12 -10.49 3.75
C ASN A 526 1.25 -10.45 5.02
N SER A 527 0.46 -9.40 5.25
CA SER A 527 -0.43 -9.31 6.40
C SER A 527 -1.45 -10.44 6.47
N ILE A 528 -2.00 -10.86 5.33
CA ILE A 528 -2.93 -11.99 5.26
C ILE A 528 -2.19 -13.31 5.48
N TYR A 529 -1.22 -13.61 4.62
CA TYR A 529 -0.64 -14.94 4.51
C TYR A 529 0.40 -15.22 5.58
N ARG A 530 1.31 -14.27 5.82
CA ARG A 530 2.31 -14.41 6.87
C ARG A 530 1.72 -14.14 8.24
N GLY A 531 0.75 -13.22 8.33
CA GLY A 531 -0.04 -13.07 9.56
C GLY A 531 -0.65 -14.40 9.99
N ALA A 532 -1.31 -15.12 9.07
CA ALA A 532 -1.85 -16.43 9.37
C ALA A 532 -0.77 -17.50 9.67
N ALA A 533 0.40 -17.43 9.02
CA ALA A 533 1.51 -18.36 9.28
C ALA A 533 2.18 -18.15 10.64
N HIS A 534 2.17 -16.92 11.16
CA HIS A 534 2.76 -16.53 12.45
C HIS A 534 1.74 -16.50 13.60
N ALA A 535 0.45 -16.60 13.29
CA ALA A 535 -0.60 -16.88 14.27
C ALA A 535 -0.66 -18.38 14.62
N SER A 536 -1.13 -18.68 15.83
CA SER A 536 -1.22 -20.05 16.36
C SER A 536 -2.66 -20.35 16.79
N PRO A 537 -3.60 -20.62 15.85
CA PRO A 537 -5.01 -20.83 16.18
C PRO A 537 -5.24 -22.02 17.11
N VAL A 538 -6.15 -21.85 18.08
CA VAL A 538 -6.74 -22.95 18.85
C VAL A 538 -7.74 -23.65 17.92
N ARG A 539 -7.38 -24.83 17.39
CA ARG A 539 -8.25 -25.64 16.53
C ARG A 539 -8.99 -26.70 17.32
#